data_AF-A0A0F9PL70-F1
#
_entry.id   AF-A0A0F9PL70-F1
#
_cell.length_a   1.000
_cell.length_b   1.000
_cell.length_c   1.000
_cell.angle_alpha   90.00
_cell.angle_beta   90.00
_cell.angle_gamma   90.00
#
_symmetry.space_group_name_H-M   'P 1'
#
loop_
_entity.id
_entity.type
_entity.pdbx_description
1 polymer ?
#
loop_
_entity_poly.entity_id
_entity_poly.type
_entity_poly.pdbx_seq_one_letter_code
_entity_poly.pdbx_strand_id
1 'polypeptide(L)'
;MKVTDAYNDGNRQIFYRITKLVEMPSFVKGAAITDPNDVPKLPNAVFADPVRRKFPLHTKTATWLSQLYFLENRHKYATPEAARVQEKIANAAKYFGIAGDTKTAATAWETHQETAPEDRSDADYAMVVKHGDQTIKRFPINNPTNVKAAAAHLYGNRMHYPYEWRHIAARKILHKAAELEVQNIESELHEYLIKAAGFGSTAPALAKEKLGQRFLMLPDQDQEMRVRVAKFAKAIGAMNGIPTPAEMIKLAKIIDRLDREYGFCQFYDQGVETPEEMLFTLTEKKAQLYRNGHFQLATGTYVPFAALSNVELNKVAQTIGDDFRKAVMADDSLDVDLEKFGKIAATLPRNDALILERALQSAGALDQQTMPSLEEVAS
;
A
#
# COMPACT_ATOMS: atom_id res chain seq x y z
N MET A 1 10.18 -13.05 -26.11
CA MET A 1 10.10 -13.31 -24.66
C MET A 1 10.95 -14.54 -24.33
N LYS A 2 11.80 -14.52 -23.30
CA LYS A 2 12.69 -15.65 -22.98
C LYS A 2 11.88 -16.79 -22.33
N VAL A 3 12.05 -18.02 -22.82
CA VAL A 3 11.47 -19.24 -22.22
C VAL A 3 12.41 -19.72 -21.11
N THR A 4 11.85 -19.98 -19.93
CA THR A 4 12.58 -20.43 -18.74
C THR A 4 12.27 -21.90 -18.47
N ASP A 5 13.27 -22.69 -18.14
CA ASP A 5 13.23 -24.07 -17.69
C ASP A 5 13.96 -24.21 -16.34
N ALA A 6 13.97 -25.42 -15.77
CA ALA A 6 14.55 -25.67 -14.45
C ALA A 6 16.05 -25.35 -14.34
N TYR A 7 16.79 -25.27 -15.45
CA TYR A 7 18.24 -25.12 -15.45
C TYR A 7 18.69 -23.69 -15.77
N ASN A 8 17.81 -22.88 -16.38
CA ASN A 8 18.06 -21.45 -16.57
C ASN A 8 17.19 -20.53 -15.67
N ASP A 9 16.41 -21.12 -14.75
CA ASP A 9 15.74 -20.41 -13.64
C ASP A 9 16.75 -20.00 -12.57
N GLY A 10 17.59 -19.00 -12.89
CA GLY A 10 18.75 -18.62 -12.07
C GLY A 10 18.41 -18.21 -10.64
N ASN A 11 17.22 -17.64 -10.41
CA ASN A 11 16.75 -17.26 -9.07
C ASN A 11 15.80 -18.29 -8.44
N ARG A 12 15.52 -19.40 -9.16
CA ARG A 12 14.63 -20.49 -8.72
C ARG A 12 13.21 -20.03 -8.37
N GLN A 13 12.74 -18.91 -8.90
CA GLN A 13 11.42 -18.38 -8.57
C GLN A 13 10.31 -19.29 -9.07
N ILE A 14 10.43 -19.80 -10.30
CA ILE A 14 9.44 -20.72 -10.87
C ILE A 14 9.49 -22.04 -10.10
N PHE A 15 10.69 -22.54 -9.81
CA PHE A 15 10.87 -23.72 -8.98
C PHE A 15 10.19 -23.58 -7.60
N TYR A 16 10.46 -22.49 -6.88
CA TYR A 16 9.87 -22.23 -5.57
C TYR A 16 8.33 -22.17 -5.62
N ARG A 17 7.76 -21.56 -6.66
CA ARG A 17 6.32 -21.54 -6.84
C ARG A 17 5.76 -22.94 -7.13
N ILE A 18 6.44 -23.74 -7.96
CA ILE A 18 6.10 -25.15 -8.20
C ILE A 18 6.07 -25.93 -6.89
N THR A 19 7.08 -25.79 -6.03
CA THR A 19 7.14 -26.55 -4.77
C THR A 19 6.07 -26.16 -3.76
N LYS A 20 5.47 -24.97 -3.90
CA LYS A 20 4.34 -24.51 -3.08
C LYS A 20 2.98 -25.00 -3.57
N LEU A 21 2.82 -25.17 -4.89
CA LEU A 21 1.54 -25.47 -5.52
C LEU A 21 1.36 -26.96 -5.85
N VAL A 22 2.46 -27.70 -5.98
CA VAL A 22 2.42 -29.10 -6.41
C VAL A 22 3.27 -29.94 -5.47
N GLU A 23 2.69 -31.04 -4.97
CA GLU A 23 3.42 -31.99 -4.16
C GLU A 23 4.52 -32.66 -4.99
N MET A 24 5.77 -32.56 -4.52
CA MET A 24 6.91 -33.18 -5.20
C MET A 24 7.01 -34.68 -4.89
N PRO A 25 7.11 -35.55 -5.91
CA PRO A 25 7.38 -36.97 -5.72
C PRO A 25 8.73 -37.22 -5.04
N SER A 26 8.86 -38.38 -4.38
CA SER A 26 10.09 -38.77 -3.66
C SER A 26 11.34 -38.77 -4.54
N PHE A 27 11.23 -39.22 -5.79
CA PHE A 27 12.35 -39.23 -6.75
C PHE A 27 12.77 -37.82 -7.19
N VAL A 28 11.91 -36.80 -7.05
CA VAL A 28 12.26 -35.40 -7.29
C VAL A 28 12.95 -34.82 -6.04
N LYS A 29 12.43 -35.14 -4.85
CA LYS A 29 12.99 -34.69 -3.55
C LYS A 29 14.40 -35.25 -3.30
N GLY A 30 14.67 -36.49 -3.69
CA GLY A 30 15.95 -37.17 -3.49
C GLY A 30 16.96 -37.02 -4.62
N ALA A 31 16.61 -36.37 -5.73
CA ALA A 31 17.51 -36.22 -6.86
C ALA A 31 18.57 -35.13 -6.59
N ALA A 32 19.84 -35.47 -6.78
CA ALA A 32 20.89 -34.48 -6.94
C ALA A 32 20.58 -33.65 -8.20
N ILE A 33 20.62 -32.32 -8.08
CA ILE A 33 20.48 -31.43 -9.22
C ILE A 33 21.63 -31.75 -10.18
N THR A 34 21.31 -32.25 -11.37
CA THR A 34 22.29 -32.45 -12.44
C THR A 34 23.05 -31.13 -12.64
N ASP A 35 24.38 -31.18 -12.68
CA ASP A 35 25.21 -29.98 -12.84
C ASP A 35 24.70 -29.17 -14.05
N PRO A 36 24.30 -27.90 -13.87
CA PRO A 36 23.85 -27.04 -14.97
C PRO A 36 24.85 -26.99 -16.14
N ASN A 37 26.14 -27.26 -15.90
CA ASN A 37 27.19 -27.30 -16.91
C ASN A 37 27.13 -28.54 -17.82
N ASP A 38 26.40 -29.59 -17.43
CA ASP A 38 26.28 -30.82 -18.23
C ASP A 38 25.09 -30.78 -19.19
N VAL A 39 24.05 -29.99 -18.88
CA VAL A 39 22.87 -29.85 -19.74
C VAL A 39 23.20 -29.32 -21.15
N PRO A 40 24.12 -28.34 -21.33
CA PRO A 40 24.57 -27.92 -22.66
C PRO A 40 25.22 -29.04 -23.49
N LYS A 41 25.81 -30.06 -22.86
CA LYS A 41 26.49 -31.18 -23.55
C LYS A 41 25.52 -32.24 -24.06
N LEU A 42 24.28 -32.22 -23.58
CA LEU A 42 23.27 -33.20 -23.97
C LEU A 42 22.86 -33.06 -25.46
N PRO A 43 22.53 -34.16 -26.16
CA PRO A 43 22.09 -34.12 -27.54
C PRO A 43 20.73 -33.43 -27.68
N ASN A 44 20.46 -32.78 -28.82
CA ASN A 44 19.18 -32.08 -29.08
C ASN A 44 17.94 -32.99 -28.93
N ALA A 45 18.10 -34.30 -29.18
CA ALA A 45 17.01 -35.27 -29.10
C ALA A 45 16.45 -35.45 -27.68
N VAL A 46 17.21 -35.11 -26.63
CA VAL A 46 16.75 -35.24 -25.24
C VAL A 46 16.08 -33.98 -24.70
N PHE A 47 15.67 -33.05 -25.56
CA PHE A 47 14.90 -31.86 -25.19
C PHE A 47 13.50 -31.93 -25.78
N ALA A 48 12.49 -31.48 -25.02
CA ALA A 48 11.14 -31.38 -25.54
C ALA A 48 11.02 -30.31 -26.63
N ASP A 49 11.81 -29.24 -26.51
CA ASP A 49 12.02 -28.23 -27.55
C ASP A 49 13.48 -28.28 -28.03
N PRO A 50 13.81 -29.05 -29.08
CA PRO A 50 15.17 -29.18 -29.58
C PRO A 50 15.73 -27.89 -30.20
N VAL A 51 14.87 -27.01 -30.71
CA VAL A 51 15.29 -25.78 -31.42
C VAL A 51 15.80 -24.77 -30.40
N ARG A 52 15.05 -24.56 -29.31
CA ARG A 52 15.44 -23.64 -28.23
C ARG A 52 16.27 -24.33 -27.13
N ARG A 53 16.48 -25.65 -27.26
CA ARG A 53 17.09 -26.55 -26.28
C ARG A 53 16.48 -26.34 -24.88
N LYS A 54 15.14 -26.41 -24.80
CA LYS A 54 14.36 -26.23 -23.57
C LYS A 54 13.70 -27.53 -23.12
N PHE A 55 13.46 -27.61 -21.82
CA PHE A 55 12.76 -28.70 -21.16
C PHE A 55 13.46 -30.06 -21.37
N PRO A 56 14.63 -30.26 -20.74
CA PRO A 56 15.39 -31.50 -20.89
C PRO A 56 14.65 -32.72 -20.32
N LEU A 57 14.77 -33.84 -21.01
CA LEU A 57 14.04 -35.10 -20.78
C LEU A 57 14.98 -36.28 -20.52
N HIS A 58 16.22 -36.02 -20.08
CA HIS A 58 17.27 -37.04 -19.94
C HIS A 58 17.16 -37.88 -18.65
N THR A 59 16.35 -37.46 -17.68
CA THR A 59 16.10 -38.19 -16.43
C THR A 59 14.62 -38.12 -16.03
N LYS A 60 14.20 -38.96 -15.06
CA LYS A 60 12.86 -38.92 -14.47
C LYS A 60 12.55 -37.53 -13.89
N THR A 61 13.49 -37.00 -13.10
CA THR A 61 13.37 -35.68 -12.45
C THR A 61 13.30 -34.55 -13.47
N ALA A 62 14.17 -34.56 -14.47
CA ALA A 62 14.17 -33.53 -15.52
C ALA A 62 12.87 -33.55 -16.33
N THR A 63 12.33 -34.74 -16.62
CA THR A 63 11.04 -34.90 -17.30
C THR A 63 9.87 -34.37 -16.48
N TRP A 64 9.84 -34.65 -15.17
CA TRP A 64 8.79 -34.14 -14.28
C TRP A 64 8.83 -32.61 -14.16
N LEU A 65 10.02 -32.03 -13.94
CA LEU A 65 10.16 -30.56 -13.90
C LEU A 65 9.83 -29.91 -15.24
N SER A 66 10.25 -30.53 -16.34
CA SER A 66 9.95 -30.06 -17.70
C SER A 66 8.46 -29.91 -17.95
N GLN A 67 7.62 -30.80 -17.43
CA GLN A 67 6.16 -30.68 -17.54
C GLN A 67 5.66 -29.37 -16.91
N LEU A 68 6.03 -29.08 -15.66
CA LEU A 68 5.53 -27.92 -14.92
C LEU A 68 6.10 -26.60 -15.45
N TYR A 69 7.39 -26.58 -15.81
CA TYR A 69 8.00 -25.42 -16.45
C TYR A 69 7.41 -25.16 -17.84
N PHE A 70 7.08 -26.20 -18.59
CA PHE A 70 6.39 -26.04 -19.86
C PHE A 70 5.01 -25.45 -19.68
N LEU A 71 4.20 -25.93 -18.71
CA LEU A 71 2.88 -25.36 -18.43
C LEU A 71 2.95 -23.87 -18.09
N GLU A 72 3.89 -23.46 -17.23
CA GLU A 72 4.12 -22.05 -16.92
C GLU A 72 4.47 -21.21 -18.16
N ASN A 73 5.21 -21.77 -19.11
CA ASN A 73 5.66 -21.06 -20.30
C ASN A 73 4.81 -21.34 -21.55
N ARG A 74 3.72 -22.11 -21.44
CA ARG A 74 2.94 -22.62 -22.58
C ARG A 74 2.39 -21.50 -23.45
N HIS A 75 1.97 -20.40 -22.84
CA HIS A 75 1.48 -19.18 -23.51
C HIS A 75 2.53 -18.50 -24.41
N LYS A 76 3.82 -18.83 -24.29
CA LYS A 76 4.91 -18.30 -25.12
C LYS A 76 5.13 -19.11 -26.41
N TYR A 77 4.37 -20.18 -26.60
CA TYR A 77 4.46 -21.07 -27.76
C TYR A 77 3.25 -20.91 -28.68
N ALA A 78 3.45 -21.05 -29.98
CA ALA A 78 2.33 -21.21 -30.92
C ALA A 78 1.64 -22.56 -30.68
N THR A 79 0.32 -22.65 -30.90
CA THR A 79 -0.48 -23.86 -30.61
C THR A 79 0.11 -25.16 -31.18
N PRO A 80 0.58 -25.21 -32.45
CA PRO A 80 1.18 -26.43 -33.01
C PRO A 80 2.53 -26.79 -32.37
N GLU A 81 3.34 -25.80 -31.99
CA GLU A 81 4.62 -26.02 -31.32
C GLU A 81 4.40 -26.55 -29.90
N ALA A 82 3.47 -25.93 -29.17
CA ALA A 82 3.09 -26.34 -27.82
C ALA A 82 2.63 -27.80 -27.78
N ALA A 83 1.81 -28.23 -28.75
CA ALA A 83 1.36 -29.61 -28.87
C ALA A 83 2.52 -30.60 -29.04
N ARG A 84 3.50 -30.29 -29.90
CA ARG A 84 4.70 -31.12 -30.12
C ARG A 84 5.58 -31.22 -28.87
N VAL A 85 5.77 -30.12 -28.15
CA VAL A 85 6.55 -30.11 -26.91
C VAL A 85 5.85 -30.95 -25.84
N GLN A 86 4.54 -30.78 -25.66
CA GLN A 86 3.74 -31.55 -24.71
C GLN A 86 3.74 -33.06 -25.04
N GLU A 87 3.65 -33.42 -26.32
CA GLU A 87 3.72 -34.82 -26.78
C GLU A 87 5.07 -35.46 -26.43
N LYS A 88 6.19 -34.75 -26.65
CA LYS A 88 7.52 -35.24 -26.29
C LYS A 88 7.69 -35.44 -24.78
N ILE A 89 7.22 -34.50 -23.97
CA ILE A 89 7.23 -34.64 -22.50
C ILE A 89 6.40 -35.86 -22.09
N ALA A 90 5.21 -36.04 -22.67
CA ALA A 90 4.35 -37.18 -22.38
C ALA A 90 4.99 -38.53 -22.77
N ASN A 91 5.67 -38.60 -23.92
CA ASN A 91 6.38 -39.80 -24.36
C ASN A 91 7.56 -40.13 -23.45
N ALA A 92 8.34 -39.14 -23.02
CA ALA A 92 9.42 -39.32 -22.04
C ALA A 92 8.86 -39.76 -20.67
N ALA A 93 7.74 -39.17 -20.23
CA ALA A 93 7.10 -39.54 -18.96
C ALA A 93 6.63 -41.00 -18.98
N LYS A 94 6.09 -41.48 -20.12
CA LYS A 94 5.77 -42.90 -20.34
C LYS A 94 7.01 -43.78 -20.29
N TYR A 95 8.09 -43.40 -21.00
CA TYR A 95 9.36 -44.15 -21.01
C TYR A 95 9.94 -44.33 -19.59
N PHE A 96 9.87 -43.30 -18.74
CA PHE A 96 10.37 -43.35 -17.37
C PHE A 96 9.41 -43.96 -16.34
N GLY A 97 8.18 -44.30 -16.75
CA GLY A 97 7.14 -44.82 -15.87
C GLY A 97 6.56 -43.80 -14.88
N ILE A 98 6.58 -42.49 -15.22
CA ILE A 98 6.10 -41.37 -14.38
C ILE A 98 4.93 -40.61 -15.03
N ALA A 99 4.23 -41.23 -15.99
CA ALA A 99 3.10 -40.62 -16.68
C ALA A 99 1.97 -40.24 -15.70
N GLY A 100 1.75 -41.03 -14.65
CA GLY A 100 0.80 -40.72 -13.57
C GLY A 100 1.23 -39.48 -12.78
N ASP A 101 2.47 -39.44 -12.29
CA ASP A 101 2.99 -38.33 -11.48
C ASP A 101 3.00 -37.00 -12.24
N THR A 102 3.36 -37.02 -13.52
CA THR A 102 3.35 -35.83 -14.38
C THR A 102 1.94 -35.34 -14.66
N LYS A 103 0.97 -36.25 -14.86
CA LYS A 103 -0.45 -35.89 -15.01
C LYS A 103 -1.01 -35.31 -13.72
N THR A 104 -0.77 -35.94 -12.56
CA THR A 104 -1.21 -35.42 -11.26
C THR A 104 -0.63 -34.04 -10.99
N ALA A 105 0.66 -33.84 -11.26
CA ALA A 105 1.33 -32.55 -11.13
C ALA A 105 0.74 -31.49 -12.08
N ALA A 106 0.49 -31.86 -13.34
CA ALA A 106 -0.13 -30.99 -14.32
C ALA A 106 -1.54 -30.57 -13.88
N THR A 107 -2.37 -31.51 -13.42
CA THR A 107 -3.72 -31.22 -12.93
C THR A 107 -3.71 -30.38 -11.66
N ALA A 108 -2.79 -30.61 -10.71
CA ALA A 108 -2.65 -29.75 -9.53
C ALA A 108 -2.24 -28.33 -9.93
N TRP A 109 -1.27 -28.21 -10.85
CA TRP A 109 -0.83 -26.93 -11.39
C TRP A 109 -1.95 -26.19 -12.12
N GLU A 110 -2.65 -26.89 -13.01
CA GLU A 110 -3.79 -26.38 -13.76
C GLU A 110 -4.93 -26.03 -12.82
N THR A 111 -5.29 -26.83 -11.82
CA THR A 111 -6.27 -26.46 -10.77
C THR A 111 -5.86 -25.17 -10.06
N HIS A 112 -4.57 -24.99 -9.75
CA HIS A 112 -4.07 -23.75 -9.15
C HIS A 112 -4.01 -22.55 -10.11
N GLN A 113 -3.93 -22.79 -11.42
CA GLN A 113 -4.00 -21.76 -12.46
C GLN A 113 -5.44 -21.45 -12.88
N GLU A 114 -6.34 -22.43 -12.93
CA GLU A 114 -7.78 -22.34 -13.19
C GLU A 114 -8.51 -21.74 -11.98
N THR A 115 -7.99 -21.91 -10.75
CA THR A 115 -8.35 -21.07 -9.61
C THR A 115 -7.81 -19.64 -9.72
N ALA A 116 -7.14 -19.24 -10.81
CA ALA A 116 -7.14 -17.88 -11.35
C ALA A 116 -8.09 -17.82 -12.57
N PRO A 117 -9.42 -17.78 -12.34
CA PRO A 117 -10.41 -17.85 -13.40
C PRO A 117 -10.39 -16.57 -14.22
N GLU A 118 -10.38 -16.71 -15.55
CA GLU A 118 -10.79 -15.67 -16.49
C GLU A 118 -12.25 -15.22 -16.25
N ASP A 119 -13.02 -16.01 -15.49
CA ASP A 119 -14.40 -15.75 -15.05
C ASP A 119 -14.55 -15.07 -13.68
N ARG A 120 -13.47 -14.55 -13.10
CA ARG A 120 -13.61 -13.74 -11.88
C ARG A 120 -14.38 -12.46 -12.17
N SER A 121 -15.33 -12.17 -11.29
CA SER A 121 -16.16 -10.97 -11.37
C SER A 121 -15.30 -9.71 -11.31
N ASP A 122 -15.79 -8.59 -11.82
CA ASP A 122 -15.10 -7.29 -11.71
C ASP A 122 -14.92 -6.83 -10.24
N ALA A 123 -15.61 -7.48 -9.29
CA ALA A 123 -15.45 -7.26 -7.86
C ALA A 123 -14.19 -7.93 -7.27
N ASP A 124 -13.61 -8.92 -7.97
CA ASP A 124 -12.42 -9.64 -7.54
C ASP A 124 -11.11 -8.95 -7.93
N TYR A 125 -11.20 -7.79 -8.58
CA TYR A 125 -10.07 -6.98 -9.04
C TYR A 125 -10.19 -5.54 -8.55
N ALA A 126 -9.09 -5.02 -8.01
CA ALA A 126 -9.04 -3.62 -7.58
C ALA A 126 -9.07 -2.65 -8.76
N MET A 127 -8.56 -3.05 -9.92
CA MET A 127 -8.54 -2.18 -11.10
C MET A 127 -9.16 -2.88 -12.30
N VAL A 128 -10.22 -2.28 -12.83
CA VAL A 128 -10.93 -2.73 -14.03
C VAL A 128 -11.06 -1.54 -14.96
N VAL A 129 -10.30 -1.57 -16.06
CA VAL A 129 -10.23 -0.45 -17.01
C VAL A 129 -10.74 -0.95 -18.36
N LYS A 130 -11.71 -0.23 -18.93
CA LYS A 130 -12.16 -0.47 -20.32
C LYS A 130 -11.26 0.30 -21.27
N HIS A 131 -10.70 -0.39 -22.26
CA HIS A 131 -9.88 0.20 -23.32
C HIS A 131 -10.39 -0.31 -24.67
N GLY A 132 -11.19 0.51 -25.35
CA GLY A 132 -11.99 0.05 -26.50
C GLY A 132 -12.94 -1.07 -26.08
N ASP A 133 -12.91 -2.19 -26.82
CA ASP A 133 -13.73 -3.37 -26.56
C ASP A 133 -13.12 -4.32 -25.50
N GLN A 134 -11.91 -4.02 -25.01
CA GLN A 134 -11.22 -4.87 -24.05
C GLN A 134 -11.40 -4.36 -22.61
N THR A 135 -11.72 -5.27 -21.70
CA THR A 135 -11.72 -5.00 -20.25
C THR A 135 -10.43 -5.54 -19.64
N ILE A 136 -9.56 -4.63 -19.21
CA ILE A 136 -8.29 -4.97 -18.57
C ILE A 136 -8.53 -5.05 -17.06
N LYS A 137 -8.44 -6.26 -16.50
CA LYS A 137 -8.54 -6.51 -15.05
C LYS A 137 -7.14 -6.65 -14.45
N ARG A 138 -6.83 -5.89 -13.39
CA ARG A 138 -5.55 -5.92 -12.66
C ARG A 138 -5.78 -5.91 -11.16
N PHE A 139 -4.76 -6.36 -10.43
CA PHE A 139 -4.73 -6.43 -8.97
C PHE A 139 -5.85 -7.32 -8.43
N PRO A 140 -5.71 -8.65 -8.56
CA PRO A 140 -6.65 -9.55 -7.90
C PRO A 140 -6.69 -9.26 -6.40
N ILE A 141 -7.87 -9.28 -5.80
CA ILE A 141 -8.12 -9.00 -4.37
C ILE A 141 -9.04 -10.05 -3.73
N ASN A 142 -9.25 -11.18 -4.38
CA ASN A 142 -10.21 -12.22 -3.96
C ASN A 142 -9.80 -13.04 -2.73
N ASN A 143 -8.63 -12.79 -2.15
CA ASN A 143 -8.17 -13.43 -0.91
C ASN A 143 -7.17 -12.52 -0.17
N PRO A 144 -6.88 -12.77 1.12
CA PRO A 144 -6.00 -11.91 1.92
C PRO A 144 -4.59 -11.70 1.34
N THR A 145 -3.97 -12.76 0.80
CA THR A 145 -2.64 -12.69 0.18
C THR A 145 -2.65 -11.74 -1.02
N ASN A 146 -3.68 -11.85 -1.86
CA ASN A 146 -3.87 -11.03 -3.04
C ASN A 146 -4.18 -9.56 -2.68
N VAL A 147 -4.96 -9.31 -1.63
CA VAL A 147 -5.19 -7.96 -1.09
C VAL A 147 -3.86 -7.29 -0.70
N LYS A 148 -3.00 -7.99 0.04
CA LYS A 148 -1.68 -7.46 0.45
C LYS A 148 -0.76 -7.24 -0.75
N ALA A 149 -0.73 -8.17 -1.70
CA ALA A 149 0.05 -8.03 -2.93
C ALA A 149 -0.45 -6.86 -3.79
N ALA A 150 -1.77 -6.67 -3.90
CA ALA A 150 -2.38 -5.54 -4.60
C ALA A 150 -2.02 -4.20 -3.96
N ALA A 151 -2.06 -4.13 -2.62
CA ALA A 151 -1.66 -2.94 -1.86
C ALA A 151 -0.19 -2.55 -2.14
N ALA A 152 0.73 -3.52 -1.97
CA ALA A 152 2.15 -3.29 -2.22
C ALA A 152 2.43 -2.91 -3.68
N HIS A 153 1.78 -3.58 -4.64
CA HIS A 153 1.96 -3.29 -6.06
C HIS A 153 1.43 -1.89 -6.41
N LEU A 154 0.26 -1.50 -5.90
CA LEU A 154 -0.30 -0.17 -6.15
C LEU A 154 0.63 0.92 -5.60
N TYR A 155 1.16 0.73 -4.40
CA TYR A 155 2.11 1.66 -3.79
C TYR A 155 3.41 1.76 -4.58
N GLY A 156 4.08 0.64 -4.85
CA GLY A 156 5.37 0.62 -5.55
C GLY A 156 5.32 1.02 -7.02
N ASN A 157 4.12 1.10 -7.62
CA ASN A 157 3.94 1.51 -9.02
C ASN A 157 3.07 2.76 -9.15
N ARG A 158 2.89 3.54 -8.07
CA ARG A 158 1.97 4.67 -8.04
C ARG A 158 2.26 5.73 -9.11
N MET A 159 3.52 5.92 -9.53
CA MET A 159 3.86 6.84 -10.62
C MET A 159 3.25 6.46 -11.99
N HIS A 160 3.04 5.16 -12.23
CA HIS A 160 2.55 4.66 -13.52
C HIS A 160 1.03 4.75 -13.68
N TYR A 161 0.29 5.06 -12.62
CA TYR A 161 -1.18 5.06 -12.62
C TYR A 161 -1.77 6.44 -12.36
N PRO A 162 -2.67 6.94 -13.24
CA PRO A 162 -3.40 8.16 -12.98
C PRO A 162 -4.10 8.12 -11.63
N TYR A 163 -4.22 9.27 -10.97
CA TYR A 163 -4.86 9.37 -9.66
C TYR A 163 -6.24 8.72 -9.64
N GLU A 164 -7.06 8.89 -10.70
CA GLU A 164 -8.38 8.23 -10.77
C GLU A 164 -8.29 6.71 -10.62
N TRP A 165 -7.28 6.09 -11.22
CA TRP A 165 -7.11 4.64 -11.16
C TRP A 165 -6.61 4.21 -9.77
N ARG A 166 -5.68 4.98 -9.20
CA ARG A 166 -5.20 4.75 -7.83
C ARG A 166 -6.33 4.86 -6.81
N HIS A 167 -7.17 5.88 -6.96
CA HIS A 167 -8.32 6.12 -6.10
C HIS A 167 -9.33 4.96 -6.12
N ILE A 168 -9.74 4.52 -7.31
CA ILE A 168 -10.67 3.39 -7.47
C ILE A 168 -10.05 2.11 -6.91
N ALA A 169 -8.79 1.84 -7.23
CA ALA A 169 -8.09 0.64 -6.76
C ALA A 169 -7.94 0.63 -5.24
N ALA A 170 -7.51 1.74 -4.63
CA ALA A 170 -7.34 1.85 -3.20
C ALA A 170 -8.66 1.63 -2.44
N ARG A 171 -9.78 2.21 -2.91
CA ARG A 171 -11.11 1.99 -2.33
C ARG A 171 -11.51 0.51 -2.37
N LYS A 172 -11.32 -0.16 -3.52
CA LYS A 172 -11.65 -1.58 -3.66
C LYS A 172 -10.76 -2.46 -2.78
N ILE A 173 -9.47 -2.15 -2.69
CA ILE A 173 -8.52 -2.87 -1.82
C ILE A 173 -8.95 -2.75 -0.35
N LEU A 174 -9.24 -1.54 0.13
CA LEU A 174 -9.67 -1.32 1.52
C LEU A 174 -11.01 -1.99 1.83
N HIS A 175 -11.99 -1.87 0.93
CA HIS A 175 -13.29 -2.53 1.10
C HIS A 175 -13.13 -4.05 1.19
N LYS A 176 -12.36 -4.64 0.28
CA LYS A 176 -12.13 -6.09 0.25
C LYS A 176 -11.24 -6.57 1.41
N ALA A 177 -10.32 -5.74 1.88
CA ALA A 177 -9.56 -6.00 3.10
C ALA A 177 -10.47 -6.10 4.32
N ALA A 178 -11.45 -5.21 4.45
CA ALA A 178 -12.45 -5.26 5.52
C ALA A 178 -13.35 -6.50 5.40
N GLU A 179 -13.86 -6.78 4.19
CA GLU A 179 -14.74 -7.92 3.90
C GLU A 179 -14.07 -9.28 4.22
N LEU A 180 -12.77 -9.41 3.94
CA LEU A 180 -12.00 -10.63 4.19
C LEU A 180 -11.26 -10.62 5.54
N GLU A 181 -11.55 -9.63 6.40
CA GLU A 181 -10.91 -9.44 7.72
C GLU A 181 -9.37 -9.51 7.66
N VAL A 182 -8.78 -8.90 6.61
CA VAL A 182 -7.34 -8.93 6.38
C VAL A 182 -6.62 -8.08 7.42
N GLN A 183 -6.06 -8.75 8.41
CA GLN A 183 -5.20 -8.11 9.40
C GLN A 183 -3.77 -7.95 8.87
N ASN A 184 -3.04 -6.98 9.44
CA ASN A 184 -1.61 -6.76 9.19
C ASN A 184 -1.29 -6.42 7.73
N ILE A 185 -1.99 -5.43 7.16
CA ILE A 185 -1.43 -4.63 6.06
C ILE A 185 -0.38 -3.72 6.70
N GLU A 186 0.80 -3.64 6.08
CA GLU A 186 1.89 -2.78 6.55
C GLU A 186 1.40 -1.34 6.74
N SER A 187 1.81 -0.71 7.86
CA SER A 187 1.22 0.58 8.29
C SER A 187 1.36 1.67 7.23
N GLU A 188 2.51 1.74 6.56
CA GLU A 188 2.78 2.71 5.49
C GLU A 188 1.86 2.46 4.28
N LEU A 189 1.74 1.21 3.84
CA LEU A 189 0.83 0.83 2.75
C LEU A 189 -0.63 1.14 3.09
N HIS A 190 -1.05 0.86 4.33
CA HIS A 190 -2.40 1.12 4.79
C HIS A 190 -2.71 2.62 4.85
N GLU A 191 -1.79 3.43 5.37
CA GLU A 191 -1.92 4.88 5.40
C GLU A 191 -2.01 5.45 3.97
N TYR A 192 -1.14 5.02 3.07
CA TYR A 192 -1.21 5.41 1.66
C TYR A 192 -2.56 5.03 1.03
N LEU A 193 -3.05 3.80 1.24
CA LEU A 193 -4.34 3.36 0.71
C LEU A 193 -5.51 4.23 1.20
N ILE A 194 -5.51 4.62 2.48
CA ILE A 194 -6.52 5.53 3.05
C ILE A 194 -6.49 6.86 2.30
N LYS A 195 -5.31 7.44 2.08
CA LYS A 195 -5.15 8.71 1.35
C LYS A 195 -5.59 8.58 -0.11
N ALA A 196 -5.09 7.57 -0.82
CA ALA A 196 -5.45 7.31 -2.21
C ALA A 196 -6.96 7.07 -2.38
N ALA A 197 -7.60 6.37 -1.44
CA ALA A 197 -9.05 6.14 -1.41
C ALA A 197 -9.88 7.41 -1.12
N GLY A 198 -9.22 8.53 -0.81
CA GLY A 198 -9.83 9.81 -0.49
C GLY A 198 -10.37 9.91 0.93
N PHE A 199 -9.90 9.07 1.85
CA PHE A 199 -10.31 9.05 3.25
C PHE A 199 -9.41 9.96 4.10
N GLY A 200 -9.52 11.26 3.83
CA GLY A 200 -8.85 12.28 4.62
C GLY A 200 -9.29 13.68 4.20
N SER A 201 -8.61 14.67 4.76
CA SER A 201 -8.79 16.07 4.39
C SER A 201 -7.48 16.83 4.56
N THR A 202 -7.47 18.09 4.12
CA THR A 202 -6.34 19.00 4.35
C THR A 202 -6.88 20.41 4.55
N ALA A 203 -6.11 21.23 5.27
CA ALA A 203 -6.36 22.65 5.34
C ALA A 203 -6.10 23.30 3.97
N PRO A 204 -6.94 24.26 3.52
CA PRO A 204 -6.68 24.96 2.26
C PRO A 204 -5.33 25.70 2.22
N ALA A 205 -4.86 26.19 3.37
CA ALA A 205 -3.57 26.88 3.48
C ALA A 205 -2.39 25.91 3.25
N LEU A 206 -2.40 24.74 3.87
CA LEU A 206 -1.42 23.67 3.60
C LEU A 206 -1.47 23.19 2.14
N ALA A 207 -2.67 22.96 1.57
CA ALA A 207 -2.79 22.58 0.17
C ALA A 207 -2.23 23.65 -0.78
N LYS A 208 -2.44 24.94 -0.48
CA LYS A 208 -1.84 26.06 -1.21
C LYS A 208 -0.33 26.05 -1.11
N GLU A 209 0.24 25.82 0.07
CA GLU A 209 1.69 25.75 0.28
C GLU A 209 2.31 24.64 -0.58
N LYS A 210 1.76 23.43 -0.50
CA LYS A 210 2.23 22.27 -1.27
C LYS A 210 2.09 22.48 -2.78
N LEU A 211 1.02 23.13 -3.24
CA LEU A 211 0.89 23.52 -4.64
C LEU A 211 1.91 24.62 -5.03
N GLY A 212 2.29 25.48 -4.10
CA GLY A 212 3.41 26.41 -4.24
C GLY A 212 4.74 25.70 -4.49
N GLN A 213 4.98 24.55 -3.84
CA GLN A 213 6.16 23.73 -4.11
C GLN A 213 6.15 23.20 -5.55
N ARG A 214 5.00 22.76 -6.06
CA ARG A 214 4.85 22.37 -7.49
C ARG A 214 5.09 23.54 -8.43
N PHE A 215 4.62 24.73 -8.09
CA PHE A 215 4.86 25.94 -8.88
C PHE A 215 6.37 26.21 -9.04
N LEU A 216 7.17 26.02 -7.99
CA LEU A 216 8.63 26.20 -8.05
C LEU A 216 9.34 25.16 -8.93
N MET A 217 8.71 24.01 -9.19
CA MET A 217 9.25 22.96 -10.07
C MET A 217 8.95 23.21 -11.55
N LEU A 218 8.05 24.15 -11.89
CA LEU A 218 7.70 24.44 -13.27
C LEU A 218 8.83 25.18 -14.00
N PRO A 219 9.12 24.84 -15.27
CA PRO A 219 10.11 25.55 -16.07
C PRO A 219 9.82 27.06 -16.16
N ASP A 220 10.83 27.90 -16.02
CA ASP A 220 10.67 29.37 -16.09
C ASP A 220 10.16 29.85 -17.45
N GLN A 221 10.38 29.10 -18.53
CA GLN A 221 9.85 29.45 -19.85
C GLN A 221 8.33 29.27 -19.98
N ASP A 222 7.69 28.48 -19.12
CA ASP A 222 6.26 28.21 -19.17
C ASP A 222 5.46 29.17 -18.27
N GLN A 223 5.50 30.45 -18.63
CA GLN A 223 4.83 31.50 -17.87
C GLN A 223 3.32 31.32 -17.81
N GLU A 224 2.71 30.74 -18.84
CA GLU A 224 1.27 30.51 -18.86
C GLU A 224 0.85 29.50 -17.79
N MET A 225 1.50 28.34 -17.72
CA MET A 225 1.16 27.34 -16.71
C MET A 225 1.46 27.85 -15.30
N ARG A 226 2.58 28.56 -15.11
CA ARG A 226 2.91 29.19 -13.83
C ARG A 226 1.79 30.12 -13.35
N VAL A 227 1.27 30.99 -14.23
CA VAL A 227 0.13 31.86 -13.91
C VAL A 227 -1.12 31.05 -13.55
N ARG A 228 -1.40 29.95 -14.27
CA ARG A 228 -2.55 29.07 -13.98
C ARG A 228 -2.42 28.39 -12.61
N VAL A 229 -1.25 27.83 -12.29
CA VAL A 229 -0.99 27.18 -10.99
C VAL A 229 -1.03 28.18 -9.85
N ALA A 230 -0.47 29.39 -10.03
CA ALA A 230 -0.54 30.46 -9.03
C ALA A 230 -1.99 30.91 -8.75
N LYS A 231 -2.80 31.06 -9.79
CA LYS A 231 -4.25 31.35 -9.64
C LYS A 231 -4.98 30.21 -8.94
N PHE A 232 -4.64 28.97 -9.27
CA PHE A 232 -5.23 27.79 -8.65
C PHE A 232 -4.88 27.71 -7.16
N ALA A 233 -3.62 27.90 -6.79
CA ALA A 233 -3.17 27.95 -5.40
C ALA A 233 -3.83 29.09 -4.61
N LYS A 234 -3.99 30.27 -5.22
CA LYS A 234 -4.73 31.38 -4.62
C LYS A 234 -6.20 31.03 -4.39
N ALA A 235 -6.85 30.37 -5.35
CA ALA A 235 -8.24 29.95 -5.22
C ALA A 235 -8.44 28.92 -4.11
N ILE A 236 -7.54 27.94 -3.98
CA ILE A 236 -7.56 26.96 -2.88
C ILE A 236 -7.40 27.68 -1.55
N GLY A 237 -6.37 28.52 -1.39
CA GLY A 237 -6.15 29.23 -0.13
C GLY A 237 -7.23 30.26 0.25
N ALA A 238 -8.15 30.59 -0.66
CA ALA A 238 -9.30 31.46 -0.40
C ALA A 238 -10.58 30.66 -0.05
N MET A 239 -10.53 29.32 -0.06
CA MET A 239 -11.66 28.49 0.37
C MET A 239 -11.91 28.68 1.86
N ASN A 240 -13.19 28.84 2.22
CA ASN A 240 -13.60 28.90 3.62
C ASN A 240 -13.86 27.49 4.15
N GLY A 241 -13.15 27.10 5.20
CA GLY A 241 -13.30 25.79 5.83
C GLY A 241 -12.61 24.65 5.08
N ILE A 242 -12.92 23.42 5.49
CA ILE A 242 -12.33 22.20 4.93
C ILE A 242 -13.07 21.84 3.63
N PRO A 243 -12.38 21.63 2.49
CA PRO A 243 -13.05 21.27 1.24
C PRO A 243 -13.76 19.92 1.36
N THR A 244 -14.87 19.77 0.64
CA THR A 244 -15.63 18.51 0.63
C THR A 244 -14.84 17.38 -0.02
N PRO A 245 -15.13 16.09 0.28
CA PRO A 245 -14.45 14.97 -0.35
C PRO A 245 -14.47 15.00 -1.89
N ALA A 246 -15.58 15.47 -2.47
CA ALA A 246 -15.72 15.59 -3.93
C ALA A 246 -14.80 16.67 -4.51
N GLU A 247 -14.67 17.82 -3.83
CA GLU A 247 -13.74 18.88 -4.22
C GLU A 247 -12.31 18.40 -4.09
N MET A 248 -11.96 17.73 -3.00
CA MET A 248 -10.64 17.15 -2.77
C MET A 248 -10.22 16.16 -3.86
N ILE A 249 -11.12 15.24 -4.25
CA ILE A 249 -10.90 14.32 -5.37
C ILE A 249 -10.68 15.11 -6.67
N LYS A 250 -11.44 16.18 -6.92
CA LYS A 250 -11.27 17.02 -8.12
C LYS A 250 -9.92 17.75 -8.11
N LEU A 251 -9.49 18.27 -6.96
CA LEU A 251 -8.18 18.91 -6.79
C LEU A 251 -7.05 17.90 -7.07
N ALA A 252 -7.13 16.69 -6.50
CA ALA A 252 -6.15 15.64 -6.71
C ALA A 252 -6.01 15.25 -8.20
N LYS A 253 -7.13 15.17 -8.94
CA LYS A 253 -7.11 14.94 -10.40
C LYS A 253 -6.41 16.06 -11.17
N ILE A 254 -6.63 17.33 -10.78
CA ILE A 254 -6.00 18.48 -11.44
C ILE A 254 -4.48 18.45 -11.20
N ILE A 255 -4.05 18.16 -9.97
CA ILE A 255 -2.63 18.06 -9.61
C ILE A 255 -1.98 16.86 -10.31
N ASP A 256 -2.64 15.69 -10.37
CA ASP A 256 -2.06 14.53 -11.08
C ASP A 256 -1.86 14.81 -12.57
N ARG A 257 -2.76 15.57 -13.21
CA ARG A 257 -2.59 15.98 -14.62
C ARG A 257 -1.38 16.89 -14.77
N LEU A 258 -1.22 17.88 -13.90
CA LEU A 258 -0.04 18.76 -13.87
C LEU A 258 1.23 17.93 -13.68
N ASP A 259 1.25 17.04 -12.68
CA ASP A 259 2.41 16.21 -12.34
C ASP A 259 2.77 15.26 -13.48
N ARG A 260 1.79 14.77 -14.26
CA ARG A 260 2.04 13.93 -15.44
C ARG A 260 2.52 14.74 -16.64
N GLU A 261 1.95 15.92 -16.87
CA GLU A 261 2.29 16.80 -18.00
C GLU A 261 3.76 17.26 -17.91
N TYR A 262 4.24 17.58 -16.70
CA TYR A 262 5.63 18.00 -16.46
C TYR A 262 6.55 16.89 -15.95
N GLY A 263 6.05 15.65 -15.87
CA GLY A 263 6.83 14.50 -15.44
C GLY A 263 7.21 14.49 -13.95
N PHE A 264 6.58 15.29 -13.10
CA PHE A 264 6.79 15.27 -11.65
C PHE A 264 6.44 13.92 -11.02
N CYS A 265 5.52 13.17 -11.64
CA CYS A 265 5.13 11.84 -11.15
C CYS A 265 6.29 10.84 -11.07
N GLN A 266 7.36 11.02 -11.86
CA GLN A 266 8.54 10.14 -11.80
C GLN A 266 9.38 10.32 -10.52
N PHE A 267 9.13 11.39 -9.77
CA PHE A 267 9.85 11.73 -8.55
C PHE A 267 9.06 11.38 -7.28
N TYR A 268 7.96 10.64 -7.39
CA TYR A 268 7.14 10.27 -6.22
C TYR A 268 7.87 9.43 -5.17
N ASP A 269 8.92 8.70 -5.58
CA ASP A 269 9.80 7.96 -4.66
C ASP A 269 11.02 8.79 -4.19
N GLN A 270 11.15 10.04 -4.65
CA GLN A 270 12.28 10.93 -4.40
C GLN A 270 11.88 12.18 -3.59
N GLY A 271 10.79 12.08 -2.83
CA GLY A 271 10.32 13.14 -1.92
C GLY A 271 9.24 14.07 -2.49
N VAL A 272 8.85 13.89 -3.76
CA VAL A 272 7.67 14.58 -4.31
C VAL A 272 6.42 13.82 -3.85
N GLU A 273 5.59 14.41 -3.01
CA GLU A 273 4.36 13.74 -2.56
C GLU A 273 3.40 13.45 -3.72
N THR A 274 2.66 12.34 -3.69
CA THR A 274 1.54 12.16 -4.61
C THR A 274 0.41 13.16 -4.31
N PRO A 275 -0.46 13.47 -5.31
CA PRO A 275 -1.66 14.29 -5.09
C PRO A 275 -2.47 13.89 -3.86
N GLU A 276 -2.62 12.59 -3.61
CA GLU A 276 -3.35 12.08 -2.45
C GLU A 276 -2.60 12.25 -1.12
N GLU A 277 -1.28 12.10 -1.11
CA GLU A 277 -0.47 12.36 0.08
C GLU A 277 -0.51 13.84 0.46
N MET A 278 -0.50 14.72 -0.55
CA MET A 278 -0.59 16.15 -0.41
C MET A 278 -1.94 16.63 0.14
N LEU A 279 -3.02 15.98 -0.30
CA LEU A 279 -4.39 16.47 -0.08
C LEU A 279 -5.15 15.73 1.01
N PHE A 280 -4.82 14.48 1.32
CA PHE A 280 -5.53 13.71 2.35
C PHE A 280 -4.65 13.51 3.60
N THR A 281 -4.00 14.58 4.05
CA THR A 281 -3.03 14.57 5.15
C THR A 281 -3.65 14.22 6.50
N LEU A 282 -4.84 14.74 6.80
CA LEU A 282 -5.59 14.47 8.01
C LEU A 282 -6.56 13.30 7.79
N THR A 283 -6.14 12.11 8.23
CA THR A 283 -6.96 10.88 8.21
C THR A 283 -7.71 10.70 9.53
N GLU A 284 -8.72 9.83 9.57
CA GLU A 284 -9.46 9.51 10.81
C GLU A 284 -8.53 9.02 11.92
N LYS A 285 -7.57 8.15 11.59
CA LYS A 285 -6.56 7.65 12.54
C LYS A 285 -5.73 8.79 13.12
N LYS A 286 -5.24 9.72 12.28
CA LYS A 286 -4.50 10.90 12.75
C LYS A 286 -5.36 11.82 13.60
N ALA A 287 -6.61 12.07 13.19
CA ALA A 287 -7.57 12.87 13.95
C ALA A 287 -7.89 12.23 15.31
N GLN A 288 -7.98 10.89 15.38
CA GLN A 288 -8.20 10.15 16.62
C GLN A 288 -6.97 10.21 17.53
N LEU A 289 -5.76 10.02 16.98
CA LEU A 289 -4.52 10.18 17.73
C LEU A 289 -4.40 11.60 18.29
N TYR A 290 -4.73 12.60 17.48
CA TYR A 290 -4.75 13.99 17.91
C TYR A 290 -5.78 14.21 19.04
N ARG A 291 -7.02 13.72 18.87
CA ARG A 291 -8.07 13.81 19.90
C ARG A 291 -7.68 13.11 21.19
N ASN A 292 -7.01 11.96 21.12
CA ASN A 292 -6.57 11.21 22.29
C ASN A 292 -5.32 11.82 22.94
N GLY A 293 -4.52 12.56 22.17
CA GLY A 293 -3.32 13.25 22.63
C GLY A 293 -3.57 14.61 23.26
N HIS A 294 -4.81 15.11 23.24
CA HIS A 294 -5.19 16.41 23.75
C HIS A 294 -6.47 16.34 24.58
N PHE A 295 -6.67 17.32 25.46
CA PHE A 295 -7.97 17.61 26.04
C PHE A 295 -8.30 19.10 25.83
N GLN A 296 -9.59 19.41 25.80
CA GLN A 296 -10.08 20.78 25.60
C GLN A 296 -10.62 21.33 26.90
N LEU A 297 -10.15 22.52 27.30
CA LEU A 297 -10.69 23.26 28.45
C LEU A 297 -12.02 23.94 28.08
N ALA A 298 -12.83 24.29 29.08
CA ALA A 298 -14.06 25.07 28.87
C ALA A 298 -13.81 26.47 28.27
N THR A 299 -12.56 26.94 28.25
CA THR A 299 -12.13 28.17 27.57
C THR A 299 -11.99 28.00 26.06
N GLY A 300 -11.98 26.77 25.56
CA GLY A 300 -11.72 26.42 24.17
C GLY A 300 -10.27 26.03 23.88
N THR A 301 -9.36 26.22 24.84
CA THR A 301 -7.93 25.92 24.71
C THR A 301 -7.66 24.42 24.70
N TYR A 302 -6.88 23.95 23.73
CA TYR A 302 -6.43 22.57 23.63
C TYR A 302 -5.07 22.40 24.29
N VAL A 303 -4.95 21.38 25.13
CA VAL A 303 -3.73 21.11 25.89
C VAL A 303 -3.20 19.72 25.50
N PRO A 304 -1.98 19.60 24.95
CA PRO A 304 -1.38 18.31 24.65
C PRO A 304 -0.93 17.59 25.93
N PHE A 305 -1.24 16.30 26.07
CA PHE A 305 -0.78 15.49 27.19
C PHE A 305 0.76 15.45 27.28
N ALA A 306 1.45 15.50 26.14
CA ALA A 306 2.92 15.50 26.09
C ALA A 306 3.55 16.73 26.76
N ALA A 307 2.89 17.89 26.71
CA ALA A 307 3.42 19.10 27.38
C ALA A 307 3.31 19.02 28.91
N LEU A 308 2.37 18.21 29.43
CA LEU A 308 2.19 18.02 30.86
C LEU A 308 3.33 17.21 31.51
N SER A 309 4.03 16.38 30.74
CA SER A 309 5.11 15.53 31.26
C SER A 309 6.32 16.31 31.78
N ASN A 310 6.50 17.56 31.33
CA ASN A 310 7.61 18.43 31.74
C ASN A 310 7.21 19.44 32.83
N VAL A 311 5.99 19.35 33.33
CA VAL A 311 5.40 20.33 34.25
C VAL A 311 5.24 19.71 35.63
N GLU A 312 5.51 20.49 36.68
CA GLU A 312 5.19 20.09 38.05
C GLU A 312 3.67 20.16 38.29
N LEU A 313 2.93 19.17 37.79
CA LEU A 313 1.46 19.14 37.80
C LEU A 313 0.86 19.21 39.19
N ASN A 314 1.58 18.76 40.22
CA ASN A 314 1.17 18.91 41.61
C ASN A 314 1.02 20.39 42.00
N LYS A 315 1.95 21.25 41.58
CA LYS A 315 1.85 22.70 41.83
C LYS A 315 0.73 23.32 41.02
N VAL A 316 0.61 22.94 39.74
CA VAL A 316 -0.47 23.43 38.87
C VAL A 316 -1.85 23.06 39.44
N ALA A 317 -2.06 21.80 39.82
CA ALA A 317 -3.32 21.36 40.40
C ALA A 317 -3.63 22.07 41.73
N GLN A 318 -2.61 22.31 42.56
CA GLN A 318 -2.76 23.07 43.80
C GLN A 318 -3.20 24.52 43.59
N THR A 319 -2.84 25.16 42.47
CA THR A 319 -3.31 26.53 42.16
C THR A 319 -4.82 26.62 41.89
N ILE A 320 -5.45 25.52 41.50
CA ILE A 320 -6.90 25.44 41.30
C ILE A 320 -7.61 25.17 42.62
N GLY A 321 -7.05 24.29 43.44
CA GLY A 321 -7.54 24.00 44.78
C GLY A 321 -7.30 22.55 45.19
N ASP A 322 -7.37 22.28 46.49
CA ASP A 322 -7.09 20.96 47.05
C ASP A 322 -8.07 19.89 46.55
N ASP A 323 -9.32 20.25 46.28
CA ASP A 323 -10.34 19.31 45.78
C ASP A 323 -10.01 18.84 44.35
N PHE A 324 -9.61 19.78 43.48
CA PHE A 324 -9.15 19.43 42.13
C PHE A 324 -7.90 18.56 42.20
N ARG A 325 -6.91 18.96 43.01
CA ARG A 325 -5.68 18.19 43.22
C ARG A 325 -5.96 16.76 43.66
N LYS A 326 -6.81 16.56 44.68
CA LYS A 326 -7.17 15.21 45.14
C LYS A 326 -7.86 14.38 44.06
N ALA A 327 -8.70 15.01 43.24
CA ALA A 327 -9.44 14.31 42.21
C ALA A 327 -8.56 13.83 41.03
N VAL A 328 -7.44 14.51 40.76
CA VAL A 328 -6.51 14.17 39.67
C VAL A 328 -5.33 13.30 40.10
N MET A 329 -5.21 12.97 41.40
CA MET A 329 -4.14 12.09 41.89
C MET A 329 -4.35 10.64 41.42
N ALA A 330 -3.24 9.95 41.20
CA ALA A 330 -3.24 8.51 40.95
C ALA A 330 -3.72 7.75 42.20
N ASP A 331 -4.32 6.57 42.00
CA ASP A 331 -4.85 5.78 43.13
C ASP A 331 -3.72 5.09 43.94
N ASP A 332 -2.55 4.92 43.32
CA ASP A 332 -1.42 4.16 43.83
C ASP A 332 -0.16 5.01 44.12
N SER A 333 -0.18 6.30 43.78
CA SER A 333 0.96 7.21 43.97
C SER A 333 0.52 8.62 44.39
N LEU A 334 1.47 9.40 44.93
CA LEU A 334 1.25 10.81 45.26
C LEU A 334 1.40 11.74 44.04
N ASP A 335 1.49 11.15 42.84
CA ASP A 335 1.64 11.86 41.59
C ASP A 335 0.28 12.09 40.91
N VAL A 336 0.25 13.05 39.99
CA VAL A 336 -0.94 13.38 39.20
C VAL A 336 -1.06 12.38 38.06
N ASP A 337 -2.23 11.74 37.93
CA ASP A 337 -2.58 10.91 36.79
C ASP A 337 -2.96 11.82 35.61
N LEU A 338 -2.20 11.73 34.51
CA LEU A 338 -2.39 12.58 33.33
C LEU A 338 -3.78 12.41 32.71
N GLU A 339 -4.29 11.17 32.66
CA GLU A 339 -5.59 10.88 32.03
C GLU A 339 -6.73 11.41 32.90
N LYS A 340 -6.66 11.21 34.23
CA LYS A 340 -7.61 11.82 35.18
C LYS A 340 -7.53 13.35 35.12
N PHE A 341 -6.32 13.91 35.07
CA PHE A 341 -6.11 15.35 34.96
C PHE A 341 -6.82 15.92 33.73
N GLY A 342 -6.61 15.35 32.54
CA GLY A 342 -7.26 15.82 31.32
C GLY A 342 -8.78 15.70 31.37
N LYS A 343 -9.30 14.57 31.88
CA LYS A 343 -10.75 14.34 32.02
C LYS A 343 -11.43 15.34 32.97
N ILE A 344 -10.82 15.62 34.12
CA ILE A 344 -11.40 16.53 35.12
C ILE A 344 -11.16 17.99 34.70
N ALA A 345 -10.00 18.32 34.12
CA ALA A 345 -9.73 19.65 33.60
C ALA A 345 -10.75 20.07 32.52
N ALA A 346 -11.18 19.13 31.67
CA ALA A 346 -12.18 19.39 30.63
C ALA A 346 -13.59 19.68 31.19
N THR A 347 -13.88 19.32 32.45
CA THR A 347 -15.18 19.56 33.10
C THR A 347 -15.18 20.80 34.01
N LEU A 348 -14.04 21.47 34.15
CA LEU A 348 -13.94 22.66 34.99
C LEU A 348 -14.86 23.80 34.49
N PRO A 349 -15.52 24.53 35.40
CA PRO A 349 -16.19 25.78 35.05
C PRO A 349 -15.23 26.76 34.37
N ARG A 350 -15.76 27.63 33.52
CA ARG A 350 -14.95 28.57 32.71
C ARG A 350 -13.95 29.40 33.53
N ASN A 351 -14.30 29.81 34.75
CA ASN A 351 -13.40 30.60 35.61
C ASN A 351 -12.21 29.77 36.09
N ASP A 352 -12.45 28.53 36.53
CA ASP A 352 -11.40 27.64 37.01
C ASP A 352 -10.51 27.15 35.86
N ALA A 353 -11.12 26.90 34.69
CA ALA A 353 -10.40 26.61 33.46
C ALA A 353 -9.46 27.75 33.04
N LEU A 354 -9.86 29.02 33.22
CA LEU A 354 -8.97 30.18 32.98
C LEU A 354 -7.79 30.24 33.97
N ILE A 355 -8.00 29.88 35.23
CA ILE A 355 -6.92 29.81 36.23
C ILE A 355 -5.95 28.69 35.84
N LEU A 356 -6.48 27.53 35.44
CA LEU A 356 -5.70 26.37 35.00
C LEU A 356 -4.88 26.69 33.76
N GLU A 357 -5.49 27.35 32.78
CA GLU A 357 -4.81 27.79 31.56
C GLU A 357 -3.63 28.72 31.87
N ARG A 358 -3.81 29.70 32.75
CA ARG A 358 -2.72 30.60 33.17
C ARG A 358 -1.62 29.87 33.94
N ALA A 359 -1.98 28.91 34.79
CA ALA A 359 -1.03 28.10 35.54
C ALA A 359 -0.20 27.21 34.60
N LEU A 360 -0.84 26.55 33.64
CA LEU A 360 -0.19 25.76 32.60
C LEU A 360 0.72 26.61 31.72
N GLN A 361 0.27 27.81 31.32
CA GLN A 361 1.08 28.76 30.57
C GLN A 361 2.31 29.22 31.37
N SER A 362 2.13 29.56 32.65
CA SER A 362 3.23 29.97 33.54
C SER A 362 4.24 28.85 33.78
N ALA A 363 3.78 27.59 33.73
CA ALA A 363 4.62 26.42 33.85
C ALA A 363 5.28 25.98 32.53
N GLY A 364 5.05 26.70 31.42
CA GLY A 364 5.62 26.38 30.11
C GLY A 364 4.93 25.23 29.38
N ALA A 365 3.72 24.83 29.81
CA ALA A 365 2.95 23.77 29.17
C ALA A 365 2.17 24.25 27.93
N LEU A 366 1.96 25.57 27.82
CA LEU A 366 1.20 26.22 26.76
C LEU A 366 2.01 27.36 26.17
N ASP A 367 2.30 27.29 24.88
CA ASP A 367 2.74 28.43 24.09
C ASP A 367 1.52 29.32 23.76
N GLN A 368 1.75 30.60 23.43
CA GLN A 368 0.68 31.57 23.17
C GLN A 368 -0.22 31.25 21.94
N GLN A 369 0.05 30.17 21.21
CA GLN A 369 -0.81 29.72 20.11
C GLN A 369 -2.00 28.91 20.64
N THR A 370 -3.13 29.59 20.73
CA THR A 370 -4.44 29.02 21.06
C THR A 370 -5.01 28.36 19.80
N MET A 371 -5.10 27.04 19.84
CA MET A 371 -5.34 26.09 18.74
C MET A 371 -4.11 25.83 17.86
N PRO A 372 -3.62 24.58 17.81
CA PRO A 372 -2.74 24.19 16.73
C PRO A 372 -3.53 24.35 15.43
N SER A 373 -2.89 24.99 14.46
CA SER A 373 -3.47 25.12 13.13
C SER A 373 -3.81 23.74 12.58
N LEU A 374 -4.80 23.62 11.70
CA LEU A 374 -5.03 22.36 10.96
C LEU A 374 -3.76 21.88 10.23
N GLU A 375 -2.80 22.78 10.01
CA GLU A 375 -1.48 22.50 9.45
C GLU A 375 -0.63 21.69 10.42
N GLU A 376 -0.58 22.06 11.70
CA GLU A 376 0.14 21.33 12.77
C GLU A 376 -0.46 19.94 13.05
N VAL A 377 -1.77 19.75 12.85
CA VAL A 377 -2.41 18.43 12.99
C VAL A 377 -2.16 17.56 11.75
N ALA A 378 -1.91 18.19 10.60
CA ALA A 378 -1.70 17.51 9.32
C ALA A 378 -0.23 17.10 9.09
N SER A 379 0.72 17.92 9.57
CA SER A 379 2.16 17.61 9.63
C SER A 379 2.43 16.46 10.59
#